data_AF-A0A418ZZV5-F1
#
_entry.id   AF-A0A418ZZV5-F1
#
_cell.length_a   1.000
_cell.length_b   1.000
_cell.length_c   1.000
_cell.angle_alpha   90.00
_cell.angle_beta   90.00
_cell.angle_gamma   90.00
#
_symmetry.space_group_name_H-M   'P 1'
#
loop_
_entity.id
_entity.type
_entity.pdbx_description
1 polymer ?
#
loop_
_entity_poly.entity_id
_entity_poly.type
_entity_poly.pdbx_seq_one_letter_code
_entity_poly.pdbx_strand_id
1 'polypeptide(L)' 'MAATDASRCRSSSLFSYVDLEDRIPTHHPLRKIWQVVNDALASLDADFSAVYVD' A
#
# COMPACT_ATOMS: atom_id res chain seq x y z
N MET A 1 -4.78 -48.84 1.08
CA MET A 1 -4.66 -48.87 -0.39
C MET A 1 -6.02 -48.42 -0.93
N ALA A 2 -6.22 -47.26 -1.55
CA ALA A 2 -5.34 -46.44 -2.37
C ALA A 2 -5.80 -44.97 -2.40
N ALA A 3 -4.96 -44.15 -3.03
CA ALA A 3 -5.23 -42.86 -3.65
C ALA A 3 -5.38 -41.63 -2.74
N THR A 4 -4.21 -41.08 -2.44
CA THR A 4 -3.89 -39.66 -2.27
C THR A 4 -4.68 -38.76 -3.24
N ASP A 5 -5.65 -37.99 -2.75
CA ASP A 5 -6.12 -36.79 -3.45
C ASP A 5 -5.40 -35.57 -2.87
N ALA A 6 -4.24 -35.27 -3.45
CA ALA A 6 -3.43 -34.10 -3.14
C ALA A 6 -3.96 -32.85 -3.86
N SER A 7 -5.27 -32.58 -3.80
CA SER A 7 -5.90 -31.46 -4.52
C SER A 7 -6.24 -30.25 -3.64
N ARG A 8 -5.71 -30.16 -2.41
CA ARG A 8 -5.78 -28.91 -1.63
C ARG A 8 -4.66 -27.95 -2.06
N CYS A 9 -4.53 -27.69 -3.35
CA CYS A 9 -3.87 -26.49 -3.87
C CYS A 9 -4.78 -25.28 -3.60
N ARG A 10 -4.98 -24.94 -2.33
CA ARG A 10 -5.36 -23.57 -2.00
C ARG A 10 -4.09 -22.89 -1.54
N SER A 11 -3.38 -22.32 -2.51
CA SER A 11 -2.61 -21.10 -2.27
C SER A 11 -3.61 -20.03 -1.83
N SER A 12 -4.15 -20.13 -0.62
CA SER A 12 -4.84 -19.02 0.01
C SER A 12 -3.77 -17.99 0.23
N SER A 13 -3.78 -16.98 -0.63
CA SER A 13 -2.82 -15.90 -0.75
C SER A 13 -1.99 -15.70 0.52
N LEU A 14 -0.71 -16.10 0.48
CA LEU A 14 0.20 -15.93 1.62
C LEU A 14 0.36 -14.46 2.02
N PHE A 15 -0.07 -13.54 1.15
CA PHE A 15 -0.18 -12.13 1.40
C PHE A 15 -1.55 -11.63 0.93
N SER A 16 -2.48 -11.43 1.86
CA SER A 16 -3.68 -10.65 1.57
C SER A 16 -3.27 -9.17 1.52
N TYR A 17 -2.91 -8.70 0.32
CA TYR A 17 -2.79 -7.27 0.08
C TYR A 17 -4.21 -6.71 0.12
N VAL A 18 -4.53 -6.06 1.23
CA VAL A 18 -5.72 -5.20 1.32
C VAL A 18 -5.33 -3.88 0.68
N ASP A 19 -6.18 -3.38 -0.22
CA ASP A 19 -5.99 -2.09 -0.86
C ASP A 19 -5.66 -1.02 0.18
N LEU A 20 -4.68 -0.16 -0.11
CA LEU A 20 -4.23 0.89 0.82
C LEU A 20 -5.38 1.83 1.20
N GLU A 21 -6.27 2.10 0.26
CA GLU A 21 -7.48 2.89 0.47
C GLU A 21 -8.48 2.18 1.40
N ASP A 22 -8.57 0.84 1.32
CA ASP A 22 -9.39 0.03 2.23
C ASP A 22 -8.75 -0.09 3.63
N ARG A 23 -7.43 0.07 3.74
CA ARG A 23 -6.72 0.05 5.03
C ARG A 23 -6.93 1.31 5.85
N ILE A 24 -7.13 2.46 5.21
CA ILE A 24 -7.33 3.73 5.91
C ILE A 24 -8.67 4.33 5.48
N PRO A 25 -9.75 4.06 6.24
CA PRO A 25 -11.06 4.62 5.97
C PRO A 25 -11.01 6.15 5.80
N THR A 26 -11.91 6.69 5.00
CA THR A 26 -11.99 8.14 4.69
C THR A 26 -12.10 9.02 5.93
N HIS A 27 -12.76 8.54 7.00
CA HIS A 27 -12.91 9.27 8.26
C HIS A 27 -11.82 8.96 9.30
N HIS A 28 -10.77 8.20 8.93
CA HIS A 28 -9.72 7.83 9.86
C HIS A 28 -8.81 9.01 10.19
N PRO A 29 -8.47 9.26 11.48
CA PRO A 29 -7.64 10.39 11.89
C PRO A 29 -6.24 10.39 11.25
N LEU A 30 -5.71 9.22 10.85
CA LEU A 30 -4.44 9.15 10.13
C LEU A 30 -4.45 9.86 8.77
N ARG A 31 -5.61 10.00 8.10
CA ARG A 31 -5.67 10.74 6.81
C ARG A 31 -5.30 12.21 6.97
N LYS A 32 -5.62 12.82 8.12
CA LYS A 32 -5.26 14.22 8.39
C LYS A 32 -3.75 14.41 8.50
N ILE A 33 -3.06 13.48 9.15
CA ILE A 33 -1.59 13.50 9.25
C ILE A 33 -0.98 13.28 7.87
N TRP A 34 -1.56 12.37 7.08
CA TRP A 34 -1.13 12.09 5.72
C TRP A 34 -1.24 13.31 4.79
N GLN A 35 -2.30 14.11 4.93
CA GLN A 35 -2.46 15.38 4.21
C GLN A 35 -1.31 16.34 4.51
N VAL A 36 -1.00 16.57 5.79
CA VAL A 36 0.08 17.48 6.19
C VAL A 36 1.44 17.03 5.64
N VAL A 37 1.71 15.72 5.67
CA VAL A 37 2.95 15.17 5.12
C VAL A 37 3.00 15.33 3.60
N ASN A 38 1.90 15.05 2.89
CA ASN A 38 1.85 15.22 1.45
C ASN A 38 1.99 16.68 1.04
N ASP A 39 1.40 17.62 1.77
CA ASP A 39 1.56 19.06 1.52
C ASP A 39 3.02 19.49 1.72
N ALA A 40 3.68 18.99 2.77
CA ALA A 40 5.10 19.24 3.00
C ALA A 40 5.96 18.65 1.88
N LEU A 41 5.71 17.40 1.46
CA LEU A 41 6.43 16.77 0.35
C LEU A 41 6.21 17.51 -0.97
N ALA A 42 4.97 17.93 -1.26
CA ALA A 42 4.65 18.71 -2.45
C ALA A 42 5.37 20.07 -2.47
N SER A 43 5.55 20.70 -1.30
CA SER A 43 6.32 21.95 -1.21
C SER A 43 7.81 21.78 -1.55
N LEU A 44 8.35 20.59 -1.32
CA LEU A 44 9.75 20.24 -1.59
C LEU A 44 9.96 19.64 -2.98
N ASP A 45 8.88 19.37 -3.71
CA ASP A 45 8.91 18.67 -4.99
C ASP A 45 9.72 19.42 -6.06
N ALA A 46 9.60 20.76 -6.10
CA ALA A 46 10.36 21.59 -7.02
C ALA A 46 11.88 21.56 -6.72
N ASP A 47 12.25 21.57 -5.44
CA ASP A 47 13.64 21.53 -5.00
C ASP A 47 14.27 20.17 -5.32
N PHE A 48 13.55 19.08 -5.06
CA PHE A 48 14.01 17.73 -5.43
C PHE A 48 14.06 17.55 -6.95
N SER A 49 13.07 18.04 -7.68
CA SER A 49 13.04 17.96 -9.14
C SER A 49 14.25 18.63 -9.75
N ALA A 50 14.71 19.77 -9.22
CA ALA A 50 15.91 20.45 -9.70
C ALA A 50 17.21 19.68 -9.43
N VAL A 51 17.28 18.91 -8.33
CA VAL A 51 18.46 18.12 -7.94
C VAL A 51 18.54 16.79 -8.70
N TYR A 52 17.40 16.21 -9.07
CA TYR A 52 17.32 14.89 -9.71
C TYR A 52 16.94 14.94 -11.20
N VAL A 53 17.09 16.08 -11.88
CA VAL A 53 16.73 16.25 -13.30
C VAL A 53 17.77 15.67 -14.29
N ASP A 54 18.89 15.12 -13.80
CA ASP A 54 19.95 14.52 -14.62
C ASP A 54 19.68 13.03 -14.93
#